data_AF-A0A3R6Z514-F1
#
_entry.id   AF-A0A3R6Z514-F1
#
_cell.length_a   1.000
_cell.length_b   1.000
_cell.length_c   1.000
_cell.angle_alpha   90.00
_cell.angle_beta   90.00
_cell.angle_gamma   90.00
#
_symmetry.space_group_name_H-M   'P 1'
#
loop_
_entity.id
_entity.type
_entity.pdbx_description
1 polymer ?
#
loop_
_entity_poly.entity_id
_entity_poly.type
_entity_poly.pdbx_seq_one_letter_code
_entity_poly.pdbx_strand_id
1 'polypeptide(L)'
;MATGERRNARRGCWTWRHLLWLLWLGIVVTMASTFGLIQRHWTYVPPVNLAAQAAYATKFPNVTRGIVMTMSDAMVPIGASLVLELRSLGNSDPIQVMHCLASDLSARSIDILTATDANLQVVDICRVLLDADLLPSVDIASEFQSYWLKPLALLLSSFDQVMLMDADNIFLRNPSLLWNSTQYTDTGTLFFYDRVIPSNWGLNEQRGGVSYLSTFLAQFPYHSFNLTAPKCPSERLRGSAMFAQRTAHEQDSSLVLLDKRRAGRNVRNILWYLTTRLRFKQSTPFSHGDKESFWLAFELGQVRYAFSPWAASVVAAPGDMEAHPETLCGSLAQYIPTSNASAVLLFVNGRGVIDVTDVLDSRGDKMPNDATTNWTARGATLTERIPRYAVPRYTRDRNTSNLALFDQTCLVDAHATAISPAFIDRATRRIHMAVQVASRMQW
;
A
#
# COMPACT_ATOMS: atom_id res chain seq x y z
N MET A 1 78.86 1.57 -43.34
CA MET A 1 79.00 2.24 -42.03
C MET A 1 77.59 2.67 -41.62
N ALA A 2 76.89 1.88 -40.81
CA ALA A 2 76.60 2.16 -39.39
C ALA A 2 76.09 3.60 -39.19
N THR A 3 74.87 3.87 -38.73
CA THR A 3 74.31 3.46 -37.43
C THR A 3 72.78 3.56 -37.39
N GLY A 4 72.12 2.60 -36.73
CA GLY A 4 70.70 2.68 -36.37
C GLY A 4 70.48 3.31 -34.99
N GLU A 5 69.43 4.12 -34.86
CA GLU A 5 68.94 4.63 -33.57
C GLU A 5 67.76 3.77 -33.07
N ARG A 6 67.98 3.08 -31.95
CA ARG A 6 66.94 2.39 -31.16
C ARG A 6 66.25 3.41 -30.26
N ARG A 7 64.93 3.55 -30.38
CA ARG A 7 64.08 4.19 -29.35
C ARG A 7 63.97 3.27 -28.13
N ASN A 8 64.59 3.66 -27.02
CA ASN A 8 64.43 3.03 -25.71
C ASN A 8 63.08 3.36 -25.09
N ALA A 9 62.25 2.33 -24.86
CA ALA A 9 61.06 2.42 -24.00
C ALA A 9 61.50 2.61 -22.53
N ARG A 10 61.15 3.75 -21.92
CA ARG A 10 61.35 3.97 -20.49
C ARG A 10 60.40 3.05 -19.70
N ARG A 11 60.97 2.02 -19.05
CA ARG A 11 60.28 1.24 -18.01
C ARG A 11 59.98 2.18 -16.84
N GLY A 12 58.70 2.36 -16.51
CA GLY A 12 58.26 3.15 -15.36
C GLY A 12 58.76 2.52 -14.06
N CYS A 13 59.73 3.17 -13.43
CA CYS A 13 60.26 2.75 -12.14
C CYS A 13 59.36 3.32 -11.04
N TRP A 14 58.51 2.48 -10.45
CA TRP A 14 57.67 2.85 -9.32
C TRP A 14 58.57 3.12 -8.12
N THR A 15 58.62 4.38 -7.66
CA THR A 15 59.44 4.71 -6.49
C THR A 15 58.79 4.16 -5.22
N TRP A 16 59.58 3.91 -4.18
CA TRP A 16 59.08 3.32 -2.92
C TRP A 16 57.94 4.14 -2.29
N ARG A 17 57.91 5.46 -2.56
CA ARG A 17 56.81 6.36 -2.21
C ARG A 17 55.50 6.04 -2.93
N HIS A 18 55.53 5.63 -4.19
CA HIS A 18 54.30 5.25 -4.93
C HIS A 18 53.71 3.94 -4.39
N LEU A 19 54.57 2.98 -4.04
CA LEU A 19 54.13 1.74 -3.41
C LEU A 19 53.52 1.98 -2.04
N LEU A 20 54.13 2.83 -1.20
CA LEU A 20 53.55 3.22 0.10
C LEU A 20 52.22 3.97 -0.05
N TRP A 21 52.08 4.82 -1.08
CA TRP A 21 50.85 5.56 -1.34
C TRP A 21 49.71 4.64 -1.79
N LEU A 22 49.99 3.67 -2.66
CA LEU A 22 49.02 2.64 -3.05
C LEU A 22 48.62 1.74 -1.87
N LEU A 23 49.57 1.41 -0.99
CA LEU A 23 49.31 0.61 0.22
C LEU A 23 48.41 1.38 1.20
N TRP A 24 48.67 2.68 1.40
CA TRP A 24 47.82 3.56 2.20
C TRP A 24 46.42 3.72 1.58
N LEU A 25 46.32 3.92 0.26
CA LEU A 25 45.04 3.97 -0.43
C LEU A 25 44.27 2.65 -0.30
N GLY A 26 44.97 1.52 -0.41
CA GLY A 26 44.41 0.19 -0.17
C GLY A 26 43.87 0.04 1.25
N ILE A 27 44.62 0.48 2.27
CA ILE A 27 44.17 0.47 3.67
C ILE A 27 42.95 1.38 3.86
N VAL A 28 42.95 2.60 3.31
CA VAL A 28 41.81 3.52 3.42
C VAL A 28 40.56 2.97 2.74
N VAL A 29 40.70 2.38 1.55
CA VAL A 29 39.58 1.72 0.84
C VAL A 29 39.09 0.50 1.60
N THR A 30 39.99 -0.29 2.19
CA THR A 30 39.63 -1.48 2.98
C THR A 30 39.00 -1.10 4.31
N MET A 31 39.45 -0.03 4.95
CA MET A 31 38.84 0.53 6.16
C MET A 31 37.49 1.16 5.84
N ALA A 32 37.34 1.89 4.74
CA ALA A 32 36.05 2.42 4.30
C ALA A 32 35.07 1.31 3.92
N SER A 33 35.54 0.21 3.31
CA SER A 33 34.70 -0.94 2.97
C SER A 33 34.34 -1.78 4.20
N THR A 34 35.26 -1.97 5.16
CA THR A 34 34.94 -2.59 6.45
C THR A 34 34.06 -1.70 7.32
N PHE A 35 34.25 -0.38 7.33
CA PHE A 35 33.36 0.56 8.02
C PHE A 35 31.98 0.59 7.37
N GLY A 36 31.90 0.52 6.04
CA GLY A 36 30.66 0.33 5.29
C GLY A 36 29.98 -1.03 5.53
N LEU A 37 30.76 -2.11 5.74
CA LEU A 37 30.26 -3.43 6.13
C LEU A 37 29.80 -3.46 7.60
N ILE A 38 30.52 -2.80 8.50
CA ILE A 38 30.17 -2.64 9.92
C ILE A 38 28.91 -1.75 10.03
N GLN A 39 28.77 -0.71 9.20
CA GLN A 39 27.53 0.06 9.04
C GLN A 39 26.38 -0.74 8.38
N ARG A 40 26.65 -1.85 7.68
CA ARG A 40 25.60 -2.74 7.16
C ARG A 40 25.10 -3.74 8.20
N HIS A 41 25.89 -4.00 9.25
CA HIS A 41 25.52 -4.82 10.41
C HIS A 41 24.94 -4.03 11.60
N TRP A 42 24.16 -2.98 11.34
CA TRP A 42 23.29 -2.45 12.39
C TRP A 42 22.24 -3.50 12.71
N THR A 43 22.37 -4.09 13.91
CA THR A 43 21.28 -4.73 14.63
C THR A 43 20.09 -3.79 14.59
N TYR A 44 18.98 -4.26 14.05
CA TYR A 44 17.77 -3.48 14.08
C TYR A 44 17.33 -3.36 15.54
N VAL A 45 17.25 -2.13 16.05
CA VAL A 45 16.71 -1.84 17.37
C VAL A 45 15.29 -1.31 17.15
N PRO A 46 14.25 -2.06 17.58
CA PRO A 46 12.89 -1.55 17.50
C PRO A 46 12.75 -0.25 18.30
N PRO A 47 11.94 0.71 17.83
CA PRO A 47 11.64 1.89 18.63
C PRO A 47 11.08 1.49 19.99
N VAL A 48 11.58 2.14 21.05
CA VAL A 48 11.21 1.79 22.42
C VAL A 48 9.74 2.13 22.66
N ASN A 49 9.33 3.32 22.20
CA ASN A 49 7.95 3.77 22.19
C ASN A 49 7.74 4.74 21.01
N LEU A 50 7.43 4.19 19.84
CA LEU A 50 7.24 4.97 18.61
C LEU A 50 6.24 6.12 18.80
N ALA A 51 5.13 5.88 19.50
CA ALA A 51 4.09 6.90 19.72
C ALA A 51 4.59 8.08 20.58
N ALA A 52 5.48 7.82 21.55
CA ALA A 52 6.07 8.89 22.36
C ALA A 52 7.23 9.59 21.64
N GLN A 53 8.04 8.84 20.90
CA GLN A 53 9.20 9.39 20.17
C GLN A 53 8.78 10.28 18.99
N ALA A 54 7.72 9.89 18.28
CA ALA A 54 7.17 10.59 17.13
C ALA A 54 5.84 11.28 17.47
N ALA A 55 5.76 11.88 18.66
CA ALA A 55 4.55 12.57 19.10
C ALA A 55 4.35 13.89 18.34
N TYR A 56 3.11 14.19 17.98
CA TYR A 56 2.71 15.48 17.40
C TYR A 56 1.37 15.92 18.01
N ALA A 57 1.07 17.22 17.89
CA ALA A 57 -0.21 17.75 18.35
C ALA A 57 -1.35 17.23 17.46
N THR A 58 -2.20 16.36 18.04
CA THR A 58 -3.40 15.88 17.36
C THR A 58 -4.59 16.81 17.64
N LYS A 59 -5.45 16.98 16.63
CA LYS A 59 -6.77 17.61 16.78
C LYS A 59 -7.74 16.73 17.58
N PHE A 60 -7.40 15.45 17.77
CA PHE A 60 -8.28 14.44 18.34
C PHE A 60 -7.69 13.77 19.60
N PRO A 61 -7.28 14.52 20.64
CA PRO A 61 -6.54 13.96 21.78
C PRO A 61 -7.33 12.94 22.61
N ASN A 62 -8.66 13.00 22.59
CA ASN A 62 -9.55 12.12 23.35
C ASN A 62 -10.27 11.09 22.46
N VAL A 63 -9.93 11.00 21.17
CA VAL A 63 -10.60 10.09 20.25
C VAL A 63 -9.74 8.88 19.99
N THR A 64 -10.28 7.70 20.29
CA THR A 64 -9.56 6.43 20.14
C THR A 64 -9.77 5.76 18.79
N ARG A 65 -10.74 6.21 17.99
CA ARG A 65 -11.10 5.57 16.71
C ARG A 65 -11.25 6.59 15.60
N GLY A 66 -10.67 6.30 14.44
CA GLY A 66 -10.77 7.19 13.28
C GLY A 66 -10.31 6.56 11.98
N ILE A 67 -10.49 7.33 10.91
CA ILE A 67 -10.09 6.98 9.55
C ILE A 67 -8.74 7.62 9.26
N VAL A 68 -7.87 6.87 8.57
CA VAL A 68 -6.57 7.35 8.12
C VAL A 68 -6.50 7.21 6.61
N MET A 69 -5.99 8.22 5.94
CA MET A 69 -5.76 8.22 4.50
C MET A 69 -4.37 8.75 4.21
N THR A 70 -3.72 8.23 3.18
CA THR A 70 -2.46 8.81 2.67
C THR A 70 -2.73 9.58 1.39
N MET A 71 -2.18 10.78 1.25
CA MET A 71 -2.41 11.62 0.06
C MET A 71 -1.15 12.35 -0.38
N SER A 72 -0.98 12.41 -1.70
CA SER A 72 -0.14 13.36 -2.41
C SER A 72 -1.01 14.38 -3.14
N ASP A 73 -0.42 15.43 -3.71
CA ASP A 73 -1.14 16.47 -4.47
C ASP A 73 -2.06 15.88 -5.55
N ALA A 74 -1.56 14.91 -6.33
CA ALA A 74 -2.33 14.27 -7.39
C ALA A 74 -3.59 13.55 -6.85
N MET A 75 -3.57 13.10 -5.60
CA MET A 75 -4.67 12.35 -4.99
C MET A 75 -5.72 13.24 -4.31
N VAL A 76 -5.46 14.54 -4.15
CA VAL A 76 -6.36 15.49 -3.47
C VAL A 76 -7.76 15.54 -4.08
N PRO A 77 -7.96 15.55 -5.42
CA PRO A 77 -9.30 15.57 -5.99
C PRO A 77 -10.17 14.38 -5.57
N ILE A 78 -9.60 13.18 -5.62
CA ILE A 78 -10.33 11.96 -5.28
C ILE A 78 -10.40 11.74 -3.76
N GLY A 79 -9.39 12.19 -3.02
CA GLY A 79 -9.32 12.12 -1.57
C GLY A 79 -10.30 13.07 -0.87
N ALA A 80 -10.31 14.35 -1.25
CA ALA A 80 -11.26 15.33 -0.70
C ALA A 80 -12.71 14.93 -1.04
N SER A 81 -12.95 14.43 -2.25
CA SER A 81 -14.26 13.90 -2.59
C SER A 81 -14.64 12.65 -1.78
N LEU A 82 -13.67 11.85 -1.29
CA LEU A 82 -13.93 10.72 -0.37
C LEU A 82 -14.47 11.18 0.95
N VAL A 83 -13.84 12.21 1.50
CA VAL A 83 -14.30 12.84 2.74
C VAL A 83 -15.77 13.25 2.58
N LEU A 84 -16.13 13.93 1.48
CA LEU A 84 -17.51 14.33 1.21
C LEU A 84 -18.46 13.13 1.02
N GLU A 85 -18.05 12.07 0.32
CA GLU A 85 -18.84 10.84 0.17
C GLU A 85 -19.12 10.18 1.52
N LEU A 86 -18.09 10.02 2.36
CA LEU A 86 -18.21 9.43 3.69
C LEU A 86 -19.23 10.22 4.53
N ARG A 87 -19.15 11.55 4.52
CA ARG A 87 -20.14 12.40 5.21
C ARG A 87 -21.55 12.23 4.65
N SER A 88 -21.70 12.13 3.33
CA SER A 88 -23.01 11.85 2.68
C SER A 88 -23.59 10.47 3.03
N LEU A 89 -22.73 9.52 3.39
CA LEU A 89 -23.11 8.18 3.89
C LEU A 89 -23.42 8.18 5.40
N GLY A 90 -23.33 9.33 6.07
CA GLY A 90 -23.53 9.47 7.51
C GLY A 90 -22.35 8.99 8.36
N ASN A 91 -21.15 8.88 7.80
CA ASN A 91 -19.94 8.60 8.58
C ASN A 91 -19.54 9.88 9.33
N SER A 92 -19.33 9.78 10.64
CA SER A 92 -18.88 10.88 11.50
C SER A 92 -17.51 10.63 12.13
N ASP A 93 -16.82 9.55 11.74
CA ASP A 93 -15.50 9.22 12.28
C ASP A 93 -14.50 10.35 11.89
N PRO A 94 -13.62 10.78 12.82
CA PRO A 94 -12.58 11.77 12.51
C PRO A 94 -11.58 11.21 11.50
N ILE A 95 -11.03 12.09 10.68
CA ILE A 95 -10.12 11.73 9.58
C ILE A 95 -8.75 12.36 9.82
N GLN A 96 -7.71 11.55 9.74
CA GLN A 96 -6.33 12.03 9.58
C GLN A 96 -5.85 11.73 8.16
N VAL A 97 -5.54 12.77 7.40
CA VAL A 97 -4.82 12.67 6.13
C VAL A 97 -3.34 12.81 6.41
N MET A 98 -2.55 11.84 5.97
CA MET A 98 -1.12 11.77 6.22
C MET A 98 -0.35 11.86 4.92
N HIS A 99 0.69 12.70 4.90
CA HIS A 99 1.55 12.87 3.73
C HIS A 99 3.02 12.83 4.13
N CYS A 100 3.90 12.84 3.13
CA CYS A 100 5.33 12.77 3.35
C CYS A 100 6.08 13.95 2.73
N LEU A 101 6.35 14.98 3.54
CA LEU A 101 7.04 16.21 3.12
C LEU A 101 6.18 17.12 2.23
N ALA A 102 6.63 18.38 2.12
CA ALA A 102 6.00 19.40 1.27
C ALA A 102 6.14 19.14 -0.23
N SER A 103 7.06 18.26 -0.65
CA SER A 103 7.19 17.81 -2.03
C SER A 103 6.10 16.82 -2.45
N ASP A 104 5.42 16.19 -1.49
CA ASP A 104 4.35 15.22 -1.73
C ASP A 104 2.97 15.88 -1.66
N LEU A 105 2.76 16.78 -0.69
CA LEU A 105 1.52 17.53 -0.50
C LEU A 105 1.80 19.00 -0.23
N SER A 106 1.35 19.87 -1.14
CA SER A 106 1.57 21.32 -1.07
C SER A 106 0.67 22.01 -0.04
N ALA A 107 1.08 23.20 0.41
CA ALA A 107 0.29 24.02 1.34
C ALA A 107 -1.13 24.31 0.81
N ARG A 108 -1.28 24.55 -0.49
CA ARG A 108 -2.60 24.76 -1.12
C ARG A 108 -3.49 23.51 -1.04
N SER A 109 -2.91 22.32 -1.24
CA SER A 109 -3.63 21.07 -1.07
C SER A 109 -4.05 20.83 0.37
N ILE A 110 -3.19 21.19 1.33
CA ILE A 110 -3.52 21.15 2.77
C ILE A 110 -4.70 22.09 3.08
N ASP A 111 -4.72 23.30 2.52
CA ASP A 111 -5.83 24.25 2.69
C ASP A 111 -7.15 23.71 2.13
N ILE A 112 -7.11 23.10 0.93
CA ILE A 112 -8.29 22.46 0.31
C ILE A 112 -8.82 21.33 1.19
N LEU A 113 -7.95 20.44 1.67
CA LEU A 113 -8.34 19.31 2.52
C LEU A 113 -8.92 19.79 3.86
N THR A 114 -8.28 20.78 4.49
CA THR A 114 -8.73 21.34 5.78
C THR A 114 -10.07 22.07 5.64
N ALA A 115 -10.31 22.73 4.50
CA ALA A 115 -11.58 23.37 4.20
C ALA A 115 -12.70 22.37 3.81
N THR A 116 -12.35 21.13 3.44
CA THR A 116 -13.31 20.11 3.01
C THR A 116 -14.14 19.58 4.18
N ASP A 117 -13.54 19.42 5.36
CA ASP A 117 -14.25 18.91 6.54
C ASP A 117 -13.64 19.43 7.86
N ALA A 118 -14.50 19.96 8.73
CA ALA A 118 -14.11 20.40 10.05
C ALA A 118 -13.62 19.26 10.95
N ASN A 119 -13.96 17.99 10.65
CA ASN A 119 -13.49 16.82 11.39
C ASN A 119 -12.29 16.12 10.72
N LEU A 120 -11.47 16.88 9.98
CA LEU A 120 -10.24 16.43 9.33
C LEU A 120 -9.00 17.11 9.95
N GLN A 121 -7.89 16.38 10.02
CA GLN A 121 -6.55 16.89 10.29
C GLN A 121 -5.57 16.38 9.22
N VAL A 122 -4.70 17.25 8.72
CA VAL A 122 -3.59 16.88 7.84
C VAL A 122 -2.28 16.83 8.66
N VAL A 123 -1.44 15.81 8.44
CA VAL A 123 -0.19 15.60 9.19
C VAL A 123 0.95 15.21 8.26
N ASP A 124 2.08 15.92 8.34
CA ASP A 124 3.35 15.54 7.69
C ASP A 124 4.09 14.52 8.55
N ILE A 125 3.83 13.23 8.32
CA ILE A 125 4.41 12.19 9.16
C ILE A 125 5.89 11.93 8.86
N CYS A 126 6.36 12.23 7.64
CA CYS A 126 7.78 12.13 7.34
C CYS A 126 8.58 13.21 8.07
N ARG A 127 8.06 14.44 8.15
CA ARG A 127 8.70 15.49 8.95
C ARG A 127 8.76 15.12 10.43
N VAL A 128 7.67 14.60 11.00
CA VAL A 128 7.65 14.11 12.39
C VAL A 128 8.72 13.05 12.62
N LEU A 129 8.88 12.10 11.71
CA LEU A 129 9.88 11.04 11.83
C LEU A 129 11.32 11.53 11.65
N LEU A 130 11.55 12.50 10.78
CA LEU A 130 12.86 13.15 10.61
C LEU A 130 13.26 13.93 11.87
N ASP A 131 12.33 14.71 12.43
CA ASP A 131 12.57 15.50 13.64
C ASP A 131 12.81 14.63 14.89
N ALA A 132 12.32 13.39 14.88
CA ALA A 132 12.54 12.40 15.92
C ALA A 132 13.76 11.49 15.68
N ASP A 133 14.59 11.76 14.66
CA ASP A 133 15.73 10.93 14.25
C ASP A 133 15.37 9.45 13.96
N LEU A 134 14.12 9.20 13.56
CA LEU A 134 13.61 7.86 13.22
C LEU A 134 13.73 7.54 11.73
N LEU A 135 13.92 8.56 10.90
CA LEU A 135 14.35 8.45 9.50
C LEU A 135 15.69 9.19 9.32
N PRO A 136 16.65 8.61 8.58
CA PRO A 136 18.02 9.12 8.56
C PRO A 136 18.23 10.34 7.65
N SER A 137 17.35 10.56 6.66
CA SER A 137 17.46 11.67 5.72
C SER A 137 16.16 11.91 4.96
N VAL A 138 16.05 13.09 4.34
CA VAL A 138 14.96 13.46 3.44
C VAL A 138 14.85 12.52 2.24
N ASP A 139 15.99 12.07 1.71
CA ASP A 139 16.01 11.12 0.58
C ASP A 139 15.35 9.79 0.99
N ILE A 140 15.71 9.25 2.16
CA ILE A 140 15.09 8.02 2.67
C ILE A 140 13.62 8.24 3.05
N ALA A 141 13.25 9.42 3.53
CA ALA A 141 11.85 9.75 3.77
C ALA A 141 11.03 9.73 2.47
N SER A 142 11.58 10.28 1.38
CA SER A 142 10.92 10.32 0.07
C SER A 142 10.64 8.92 -0.49
N GLU A 143 11.45 7.91 -0.14
CA GLU A 143 11.21 6.50 -0.46
C GLU A 143 9.94 5.90 0.19
N PHE A 144 9.28 6.63 1.10
CA PHE A 144 7.98 6.24 1.67
C PHE A 144 6.80 6.89 0.96
N GLN A 145 7.01 7.86 0.06
CA GLN A 145 5.92 8.41 -0.75
C GLN A 145 5.22 7.28 -1.52
N SER A 146 3.94 7.48 -1.85
CA SER A 146 3.06 6.43 -2.39
C SER A 146 2.76 5.31 -1.37
N TYR A 147 2.68 4.05 -1.81
CA TYR A 147 2.16 2.90 -1.07
C TYR A 147 2.81 2.69 0.31
N TRP A 148 4.13 2.90 0.43
CA TRP A 148 4.88 2.62 1.65
C TRP A 148 4.59 3.58 2.80
N LEU A 149 3.86 4.67 2.56
CA LEU A 149 3.45 5.61 3.61
C LEU A 149 2.38 4.99 4.51
N LYS A 150 1.54 4.11 3.97
CA LYS A 150 0.37 3.53 4.62
C LYS A 150 0.68 2.85 5.97
N PRO A 151 1.68 1.95 6.11
CA PRO A 151 2.03 1.39 7.42
C PRO A 151 2.50 2.45 8.42
N LEU A 152 3.28 3.43 7.98
CA LEU A 152 3.74 4.52 8.85
C LEU A 152 2.57 5.38 9.31
N ALA A 153 1.65 5.71 8.41
CA ALA A 153 0.45 6.46 8.70
C ALA A 153 -0.44 5.75 9.71
N LEU A 154 -0.65 4.44 9.53
CA LEU A 154 -1.38 3.61 10.49
C LEU A 154 -0.71 3.65 11.87
N LEU A 155 0.61 3.42 11.94
CA LEU A 155 1.34 3.38 13.20
C LEU A 155 1.32 4.72 13.94
N LEU A 156 1.52 5.83 13.23
CA LEU A 156 1.64 7.19 13.77
C LEU A 156 0.32 7.95 13.93
N SER A 157 -0.77 7.45 13.37
CA SER A 157 -2.10 8.02 13.66
C SER A 157 -2.37 8.13 15.15
N SER A 158 -3.09 9.18 15.56
CA SER A 158 -3.40 9.38 16.97
C SER A 158 -4.47 8.43 17.50
N PHE A 159 -5.15 7.69 16.61
CA PHE A 159 -6.20 6.74 16.96
C PHE A 159 -5.60 5.40 17.40
N ASP A 160 -6.24 4.71 18.35
CA ASP A 160 -5.95 3.32 18.68
C ASP A 160 -6.54 2.37 17.62
N GLN A 161 -7.79 2.63 17.23
CA GLN A 161 -8.57 1.87 16.27
C GLN A 161 -8.59 2.62 14.93
N VAL A 162 -7.86 2.08 13.96
CA VAL A 162 -7.59 2.73 12.69
C VAL A 162 -8.34 2.02 11.57
N MET A 163 -9.05 2.79 10.74
CA MET A 163 -9.53 2.37 9.43
C MET A 163 -8.71 3.11 8.38
N LEU A 164 -7.64 2.47 7.92
CA LEU A 164 -6.80 2.98 6.85
C LEU A 164 -7.46 2.66 5.52
N MET A 165 -7.60 3.64 4.63
CA MET A 165 -8.21 3.44 3.32
C MET A 165 -7.59 4.28 2.21
N ASP A 166 -7.68 3.77 1.00
CA ASP A 166 -7.24 4.48 -0.21
C ASP A 166 -8.22 5.57 -0.62
N ALA A 167 -7.68 6.63 -1.22
CA ALA A 167 -8.44 7.79 -1.68
C ALA A 167 -9.40 7.48 -2.84
N ASP A 168 -9.14 6.41 -3.58
CA ASP A 168 -9.88 5.97 -4.76
C ASP A 168 -10.97 4.93 -4.45
N ASN A 169 -11.22 4.61 -3.18
CA ASN A 169 -12.36 3.80 -2.81
C ASN A 169 -13.69 4.56 -3.04
N ILE A 170 -14.64 3.88 -3.69
CA ILE A 170 -16.03 4.36 -3.89
C ILE A 170 -16.95 3.49 -3.03
N PHE A 171 -17.49 4.04 -1.95
CA PHE A 171 -18.31 3.30 -1.00
C PHE A 171 -19.80 3.31 -1.38
N LEU A 172 -20.42 2.13 -1.37
CA LEU A 172 -21.87 1.99 -1.53
C LEU A 172 -22.59 2.06 -0.18
N ARG A 173 -21.88 1.77 0.90
CA ARG A 173 -22.38 1.71 2.28
C ARG A 173 -21.38 2.38 3.20
N ASN A 174 -21.90 2.99 4.27
CA ASN A 174 -21.07 3.62 5.29
C ASN A 174 -20.09 2.59 5.90
N PRO A 175 -18.77 2.79 5.77
CA PRO A 175 -17.79 1.82 6.25
C PRO A 175 -17.73 1.73 7.78
N SER A 176 -18.33 2.65 8.55
CA SER A 176 -18.42 2.53 10.01
C SER A 176 -19.13 1.25 10.47
N LEU A 177 -19.92 0.60 9.61
CA LEU A 177 -20.51 -0.70 9.92
C LEU A 177 -19.44 -1.78 10.23
N LEU A 178 -18.23 -1.63 9.68
CA LEU A 178 -17.15 -2.61 9.81
C LEU A 178 -16.55 -2.66 11.22
N TRP A 179 -16.71 -1.57 12.00
CA TRP A 179 -16.32 -1.55 13.41
C TRP A 179 -17.03 -2.61 14.24
N ASN A 180 -18.22 -3.04 13.81
CA ASN A 180 -19.03 -4.06 14.48
C ASN A 180 -18.99 -5.40 13.75
N SER A 181 -18.10 -5.57 12.76
CA SER A 181 -17.93 -6.86 12.09
C SER A 181 -17.31 -7.88 13.05
N THR A 182 -17.76 -9.14 12.98
CA THR A 182 -17.26 -10.23 13.83
C THR A 182 -15.73 -10.37 13.73
N GLN A 183 -15.17 -10.21 12.54
CA GLN A 183 -13.74 -10.27 12.29
C GLN A 183 -12.99 -9.23 13.13
N TYR A 184 -13.46 -7.98 13.11
CA TYR A 184 -12.86 -6.88 13.84
C TYR A 184 -13.08 -7.00 15.35
N THR A 185 -14.29 -7.32 15.81
CA THR A 185 -14.56 -7.46 17.25
C THR A 185 -13.79 -8.63 17.86
N ASP A 186 -13.57 -9.71 17.12
CA ASP A 186 -12.93 -10.92 17.66
C ASP A 186 -11.41 -10.84 17.66
N THR A 187 -10.81 -10.15 16.68
CA THR A 187 -9.34 -10.11 16.51
C THR A 187 -8.72 -8.73 16.66
N GLY A 188 -9.50 -7.66 16.49
CA GLY A 188 -9.00 -6.29 16.39
C GLY A 188 -8.52 -5.97 14.97
N THR A 189 -8.78 -6.84 14.01
CA THR A 189 -8.38 -6.66 12.61
C THR A 189 -9.50 -7.03 11.65
N LEU A 190 -9.55 -6.35 10.53
CA LEU A 190 -10.28 -6.82 9.36
C LEU A 190 -9.46 -6.44 8.12
N PHE A 191 -8.96 -7.47 7.44
CA PHE A 191 -8.26 -7.35 6.16
C PHE A 191 -9.13 -7.89 5.02
N PHE A 192 -8.84 -7.46 3.80
CA PHE A 192 -9.54 -7.91 2.61
C PHE A 192 -8.60 -8.68 1.69
N TYR A 193 -9.17 -9.61 0.95
CA TYR A 193 -8.41 -10.46 0.04
C TYR A 193 -8.14 -9.74 -1.27
N ASP A 194 -6.95 -9.94 -1.85
CA ASP A 194 -6.68 -9.59 -3.26
C ASP A 194 -7.11 -10.73 -4.19
N ARG A 195 -7.02 -10.51 -5.50
CA ARG A 195 -7.23 -11.52 -6.54
C ARG A 195 -6.27 -12.70 -6.35
N VAL A 196 -6.72 -13.89 -6.68
CA VAL A 196 -5.87 -15.10 -6.68
C VAL A 196 -5.07 -15.11 -7.98
N ILE A 197 -3.90 -14.48 -7.98
CA ILE A 197 -3.00 -14.40 -9.14
C ILE A 197 -1.89 -15.47 -9.03
N PRO A 198 -1.92 -16.57 -9.82
CA PRO A 198 -0.96 -17.67 -9.77
C PRO A 198 0.37 -17.31 -10.46
N SER A 199 1.05 -16.26 -9.99
CA SER A 199 2.36 -15.84 -10.48
C SER A 199 3.49 -16.26 -9.52
N ASN A 200 4.63 -16.66 -10.06
CA ASN A 200 5.83 -17.02 -9.28
C ASN A 200 6.60 -15.75 -8.88
N TRP A 201 6.01 -14.95 -7.99
CA TRP A 201 6.56 -13.66 -7.55
C TRP A 201 6.27 -13.39 -6.07
N GLY A 202 7.07 -12.53 -5.45
CA GLY A 202 6.90 -12.16 -4.04
C GLY A 202 6.97 -13.39 -3.15
N LEU A 203 6.20 -13.43 -2.07
CA LEU A 203 6.16 -14.58 -1.15
C LEU A 203 5.75 -15.92 -1.79
N ASN A 204 5.14 -15.89 -2.97
CA ASN A 204 4.78 -17.10 -3.73
C ASN A 204 5.94 -17.70 -4.54
N GLU A 205 7.04 -16.98 -4.67
CA GLU A 205 8.20 -17.40 -5.46
C GLU A 205 8.84 -18.69 -4.92
N GLN A 206 9.25 -19.61 -5.80
CA GLN A 206 10.10 -20.76 -5.47
C GLN A 206 11.58 -20.38 -5.48
N ARG A 207 12.29 -20.64 -4.37
CA ARG A 207 13.73 -20.41 -4.23
C ARG A 207 14.43 -21.69 -3.80
N GLY A 208 15.18 -22.30 -4.71
CA GLY A 208 15.90 -23.56 -4.44
C GLY A 208 14.98 -24.73 -4.08
N GLY A 209 13.77 -24.78 -4.67
CA GLY A 209 12.78 -25.83 -4.41
C GLY A 209 11.95 -25.63 -3.13
N VAL A 210 12.09 -24.49 -2.45
CA VAL A 210 11.29 -24.13 -1.27
C VAL A 210 10.57 -22.81 -1.52
N SER A 211 9.34 -22.68 -1.03
CA SER A 211 8.60 -21.41 -1.04
C SER A 211 9.40 -20.30 -0.37
N TYR A 212 9.40 -19.11 -0.98
CA TYR A 212 9.95 -17.93 -0.33
C TYR A 212 9.22 -17.63 0.98
N LEU A 213 7.89 -17.78 1.07
CA LEU A 213 7.16 -17.65 2.32
C LEU A 213 7.73 -18.53 3.44
N SER A 214 7.95 -19.81 3.18
CA SER A 214 8.50 -20.74 4.18
C SER A 214 9.88 -20.30 4.66
N THR A 215 10.74 -19.90 3.72
CA THR A 215 12.08 -19.38 4.03
C THR A 215 12.00 -18.08 4.82
N PHE A 216 11.10 -17.18 4.43
CA PHE A 216 10.86 -15.90 5.07
C PHE A 216 10.43 -16.07 6.53
N LEU A 217 9.48 -16.96 6.79
CA LEU A 217 9.01 -17.27 8.15
C LEU A 217 10.10 -17.91 8.99
N ALA A 218 10.92 -18.81 8.42
CA ALA A 218 11.99 -19.49 9.14
C ALA A 218 13.18 -18.58 9.46
N GLN A 219 13.50 -17.63 8.58
CA GLN A 219 14.64 -16.72 8.72
C GLN A 219 14.28 -15.43 9.46
N PHE A 220 12.99 -15.19 9.75
CA PHE A 220 12.58 -14.00 10.48
C PHE A 220 13.24 -13.95 11.88
N PRO A 221 13.83 -12.81 12.29
CA PRO A 221 14.58 -12.72 13.53
C PRO A 221 13.67 -12.54 14.76
N TYR A 222 12.87 -13.55 15.12
CA TYR A 222 11.91 -13.52 16.23
C TYR A 222 12.51 -13.03 17.55
N HIS A 223 13.73 -13.45 17.87
CA HIS A 223 14.42 -13.07 19.10
C HIS A 223 14.64 -11.55 19.23
N SER A 224 14.80 -10.82 18.12
CA SER A 224 14.91 -9.36 18.12
C SER A 224 13.62 -8.65 18.55
N PHE A 225 12.51 -9.39 18.62
CA PHE A 225 11.19 -8.93 19.07
C PHE A 225 10.74 -9.63 20.35
N ASN A 226 11.64 -10.28 21.08
CA ASN A 226 11.32 -11.10 22.26
C ASN A 226 10.27 -12.19 21.96
N LEU A 227 10.35 -12.79 20.78
CA LEU A 227 9.51 -13.90 20.35
C LEU A 227 10.37 -15.15 20.12
N THR A 228 9.76 -16.32 20.26
CA THR A 228 10.37 -17.60 19.86
C THR A 228 9.76 -18.04 18.54
N ALA A 229 10.58 -18.50 17.59
CA ALA A 229 10.08 -18.99 16.31
C ALA A 229 9.02 -20.10 16.52
N PRO A 230 7.85 -20.00 15.87
CA PRO A 230 6.82 -21.01 16.03
C PRO A 230 7.22 -22.31 15.32
N LYS A 231 6.78 -23.46 15.84
CA LYS A 231 7.04 -24.77 15.20
C LYS A 231 6.36 -24.90 13.84
N CYS A 232 5.20 -24.27 13.68
CA CYS A 232 4.43 -24.26 12.44
C CYS A 232 3.71 -22.90 12.31
N PRO A 233 3.38 -22.47 11.07
CA PRO A 233 2.54 -21.30 10.84
C PRO A 233 1.16 -21.42 11.52
N SER A 234 0.47 -20.30 11.70
CA SER A 234 -0.88 -20.27 12.26
C SER A 234 -1.87 -21.10 11.43
N GLU A 235 -2.96 -21.55 12.06
CA GLU A 235 -4.03 -22.27 11.35
C GLU A 235 -4.60 -21.43 10.19
N ARG A 236 -4.77 -20.12 10.41
CA ARG A 236 -5.15 -19.17 9.36
C ARG A 236 -4.15 -19.30 8.21
N LEU A 237 -2.86 -19.08 8.44
CA LEU A 237 -1.89 -19.04 7.35
C LEU A 237 -1.84 -20.37 6.59
N ARG A 238 -1.87 -21.50 7.31
CA ARG A 238 -1.90 -22.84 6.68
C ARG A 238 -3.12 -23.07 5.78
N GLY A 239 -4.27 -22.48 6.11
CA GLY A 239 -5.49 -22.53 5.29
C GLY A 239 -5.55 -21.53 4.13
N SER A 240 -4.48 -20.75 3.90
CA SER A 240 -4.51 -19.63 2.97
C SER A 240 -4.10 -19.99 1.54
N ALA A 241 -4.51 -19.17 0.56
CA ALA A 241 -4.12 -19.34 -0.83
C ALA A 241 -2.61 -19.13 -1.04
N MET A 242 -2.03 -18.14 -0.34
CA MET A 242 -0.59 -17.87 -0.34
C MET A 242 0.23 -19.07 0.18
N PHE A 243 -0.19 -19.70 1.28
CA PHE A 243 0.53 -20.87 1.81
C PHE A 243 0.39 -22.09 0.91
N ALA A 244 -0.76 -22.25 0.26
CA ALA A 244 -0.99 -23.25 -0.78
C ALA A 244 -0.31 -22.91 -2.13
N GLN A 245 0.49 -21.84 -2.18
CA GLN A 245 1.21 -21.36 -3.36
C GLN A 245 0.35 -21.03 -4.58
N ARG A 246 -0.92 -20.65 -4.33
CA ARG A 246 -1.88 -20.34 -5.39
C ARG A 246 -1.88 -18.87 -5.79
N THR A 247 -1.25 -18.00 -5.01
CA THR A 247 -1.27 -16.56 -5.29
C THR A 247 -0.02 -15.82 -4.83
N ALA A 248 0.40 -14.83 -5.63
CA ALA A 248 1.39 -13.83 -5.24
C ALA A 248 0.86 -12.71 -4.32
N HIS A 249 -0.47 -12.58 -4.19
CA HIS A 249 -1.11 -11.51 -3.43
C HIS A 249 -2.18 -12.09 -2.50
N GLU A 250 -1.96 -12.00 -1.19
CA GLU A 250 -2.95 -12.45 -0.23
C GLU A 250 -3.89 -11.31 0.12
N GLN A 251 -3.34 -10.13 0.39
CA GLN A 251 -4.08 -9.00 0.94
C GLN A 251 -4.25 -7.88 -0.08
N ASP A 252 -5.49 -7.38 -0.17
CA ASP A 252 -5.79 -6.06 -0.68
C ASP A 252 -5.68 -5.04 0.48
N SER A 253 -4.83 -4.02 0.32
CA SER A 253 -4.61 -2.96 1.31
C SER A 253 -5.35 -1.66 1.00
N SER A 254 -6.34 -1.69 0.09
CA SER A 254 -7.23 -0.55 -0.16
C SER A 254 -8.09 -0.20 1.05
N LEU A 255 -8.35 -1.15 1.95
CA LEU A 255 -9.03 -0.94 3.23
C LEU A 255 -8.44 -1.88 4.30
N VAL A 256 -8.00 -1.30 5.42
CA VAL A 256 -7.37 -2.02 6.53
C VAL A 256 -7.95 -1.51 7.84
N LEU A 257 -8.55 -2.40 8.63
CA LEU A 257 -8.95 -2.08 10.00
C LEU A 257 -7.99 -2.74 10.99
N LEU A 258 -7.49 -1.96 11.96
CA LEU A 258 -6.51 -2.42 12.94
C LEU A 258 -6.69 -1.70 14.29
N ASP A 259 -6.85 -2.44 15.38
CA ASP A 259 -6.73 -1.95 16.76
C ASP A 259 -5.27 -2.10 17.23
N LYS A 260 -4.55 -0.98 17.32
CA LYS A 260 -3.14 -0.92 17.69
C LYS A 260 -2.89 -1.45 19.09
N ARG A 261 -3.81 -1.26 20.02
CA ARG A 261 -3.66 -1.77 21.40
C ARG A 261 -3.70 -3.29 21.40
N ARG A 262 -4.65 -3.88 20.68
CA ARG A 262 -4.80 -5.33 20.55
C ARG A 262 -3.67 -5.99 19.75
N ALA A 263 -3.15 -5.30 18.73
CA ALA A 263 -1.95 -5.73 18.00
C ALA A 263 -0.74 -5.86 18.94
N GLY A 264 -0.66 -5.00 19.96
CA GLY A 264 0.43 -5.01 20.92
C GLY A 264 1.75 -4.49 20.36
N ARG A 265 2.76 -4.39 21.22
CA ARG A 265 4.06 -3.78 20.87
C ARG A 265 4.80 -4.56 19.78
N ASN A 266 4.79 -5.89 19.86
CA ASN A 266 5.54 -6.73 18.93
C ASN A 266 5.03 -6.58 17.49
N VAL A 267 3.72 -6.74 17.25
CA VAL A 267 3.15 -6.57 15.90
C VAL A 267 3.47 -5.18 15.34
N ARG A 268 3.31 -4.11 16.14
CA ARG A 268 3.63 -2.74 15.68
C ARG A 268 5.11 -2.57 15.33
N ASN A 269 6.00 -3.13 16.14
CA ASN A 269 7.44 -3.08 15.88
C ASN A 269 7.86 -3.94 14.70
N ILE A 270 7.18 -5.06 14.45
CA ILE A 270 7.38 -5.90 13.27
C ILE A 270 6.88 -5.17 12.02
N LEU A 271 5.70 -4.56 12.05
CA LEU A 271 5.19 -3.74 10.95
C LEU A 271 6.19 -2.62 10.61
N TRP A 272 6.67 -1.90 11.62
CA TRP A 272 7.74 -0.91 11.45
C TRP A 272 9.00 -1.52 10.82
N TYR A 273 9.44 -2.69 11.28
CA TYR A 273 10.63 -3.37 10.73
C TYR A 273 10.46 -3.76 9.26
N LEU A 274 9.32 -4.36 8.91
CA LEU A 274 8.99 -4.74 7.53
C LEU A 274 9.06 -3.51 6.61
N THR A 275 8.48 -2.39 7.07
CA THR A 275 8.37 -1.14 6.30
C THR A 275 9.65 -0.30 6.28
N THR A 276 10.46 -0.28 7.32
CA THR A 276 11.61 0.66 7.41
C THR A 276 12.97 0.00 7.24
N ARG A 277 13.04 -1.33 7.34
CA ARG A 277 14.31 -2.06 7.31
C ARG A 277 14.30 -3.19 6.31
N LEU A 278 13.33 -4.11 6.41
CA LEU A 278 13.35 -5.32 5.61
C LEU A 278 13.17 -5.02 4.12
N ARG A 279 12.22 -4.14 3.76
CA ARG A 279 11.98 -3.76 2.36
C ARG A 279 13.23 -3.27 1.63
N PHE A 280 14.13 -2.56 2.33
CA PHE A 280 15.36 -2.03 1.74
C PHE A 280 16.52 -3.04 1.68
N LYS A 281 16.45 -4.13 2.45
CA LYS A 281 17.51 -5.13 2.51
C LYS A 281 17.38 -6.21 1.46
N GLN A 282 16.17 -6.44 0.96
CA GLN A 282 15.89 -7.56 0.08
C GLN A 282 16.10 -7.15 -1.38
N SER A 283 16.85 -7.96 -2.12
CA SER A 283 17.01 -7.78 -3.57
C SER A 283 15.71 -8.06 -4.33
N THR A 284 14.86 -8.94 -3.78
CA THR A 284 13.54 -9.26 -4.33
C THR A 284 12.48 -8.94 -3.28
N PRO A 285 11.51 -8.05 -3.59
CA PRO A 285 10.46 -7.68 -2.65
C PRO A 285 9.62 -8.87 -2.18
N PHE A 286 9.21 -8.87 -0.92
CA PHE A 286 8.25 -9.84 -0.38
C PHE A 286 6.80 -9.50 -0.75
N SER A 287 6.51 -8.24 -1.08
CA SER A 287 5.17 -7.73 -1.30
C SER A 287 5.14 -6.70 -2.42
N HIS A 288 3.99 -6.59 -3.07
CA HIS A 288 3.71 -5.47 -3.97
C HIS A 288 3.34 -4.25 -3.13
N GLY A 289 4.34 -3.41 -2.87
CA GLY A 289 4.20 -2.29 -1.94
C GLY A 289 3.97 -2.79 -0.52
N ASP A 290 3.04 -2.16 0.18
CA ASP A 290 2.71 -2.38 1.59
C ASP A 290 1.84 -3.62 1.86
N LYS A 291 1.14 -4.13 0.85
CA LYS A 291 -0.02 -5.04 0.96
C LYS A 291 0.12 -6.17 1.97
N GLU A 292 1.20 -6.94 1.88
CA GLU A 292 1.39 -8.13 2.71
C GLU A 292 1.90 -7.78 4.12
N SER A 293 2.41 -6.56 4.33
CA SER A 293 3.08 -6.15 5.56
C SER A 293 2.15 -6.19 6.78
N PHE A 294 0.87 -5.85 6.59
CA PHE A 294 -0.09 -5.79 7.69
C PHE A 294 -0.34 -7.17 8.28
N TRP A 295 -0.84 -8.12 7.50
CA TRP A 295 -1.12 -9.46 8.03
C TRP A 295 0.16 -10.22 8.42
N LEU A 296 1.27 -10.02 7.71
CA LEU A 296 2.56 -10.64 8.08
C LEU A 296 3.02 -10.18 9.45
N ALA A 297 2.82 -8.90 9.80
CA ALA A 297 3.19 -8.41 11.12
C ALA A 297 2.43 -9.13 12.25
N PHE A 298 1.17 -9.52 12.00
CA PHE A 298 0.39 -10.33 12.95
C PHE A 298 0.83 -11.79 12.98
N GLU A 299 1.04 -12.41 11.82
CA GLU A 299 1.52 -13.79 11.73
C GLU A 299 2.87 -13.96 12.45
N LEU A 300 3.85 -13.10 12.11
CA LEU A 300 5.17 -13.09 12.73
C LEU A 300 5.12 -12.68 14.20
N GLY A 301 4.20 -11.78 14.54
CA GLY A 301 3.93 -11.35 15.91
C GLY A 301 3.18 -12.40 16.76
N GLN A 302 2.73 -13.49 16.15
CA GLN A 302 1.96 -14.57 16.79
C GLN A 302 0.66 -14.06 17.42
N VAL A 303 0.04 -13.06 16.80
CA VAL A 303 -1.25 -12.48 17.21
C VAL A 303 -2.30 -12.86 16.18
N ARG A 304 -3.48 -13.28 16.65
CA ARG A 304 -4.60 -13.63 15.76
C ARG A 304 -5.01 -12.42 14.92
N TYR A 305 -5.33 -12.68 13.65
CA TYR A 305 -5.85 -11.70 12.69
C TYR A 305 -6.96 -12.31 11.87
N ALA A 306 -7.79 -11.47 11.25
CA ALA A 306 -8.93 -11.90 10.46
C ALA A 306 -9.00 -11.21 9.10
N PHE A 307 -9.41 -11.99 8.10
CA PHE A 307 -9.78 -11.51 6.78
C PHE A 307 -11.30 -11.55 6.63
N SER A 308 -11.83 -10.76 5.70
CA SER A 308 -13.18 -10.95 5.17
C SER A 308 -13.37 -12.43 4.77
N PRO A 309 -14.54 -13.04 5.01
CA PRO A 309 -14.81 -14.41 4.61
C PRO A 309 -14.97 -14.55 3.08
N TRP A 310 -15.07 -13.43 2.36
CA TRP A 310 -15.36 -13.37 0.94
C TRP A 310 -14.11 -13.05 0.15
N ALA A 311 -13.95 -13.72 -1.01
CA ALA A 311 -12.89 -13.43 -1.96
C ALA A 311 -13.00 -12.00 -2.53
N ALA A 312 -11.90 -11.53 -3.14
CA ALA A 312 -11.93 -10.31 -3.95
C ALA A 312 -12.94 -10.46 -5.07
N SER A 313 -13.73 -9.42 -5.30
CA SER A 313 -14.55 -9.27 -6.50
C SER A 313 -13.86 -8.32 -7.46
N VAL A 314 -14.37 -8.23 -8.69
CA VAL A 314 -14.05 -7.14 -9.60
C VAL A 314 -15.32 -6.62 -10.26
N VAL A 315 -15.27 -5.38 -10.72
CA VAL A 315 -16.30 -4.79 -11.58
C VAL A 315 -15.94 -5.00 -13.05
N ALA A 316 -16.90 -4.82 -13.95
CA ALA A 316 -16.64 -4.86 -15.39
C ALA A 316 -15.75 -3.68 -15.83
N ALA A 317 -14.72 -3.95 -16.64
CA ALA A 317 -14.07 -2.93 -17.45
C ALA A 317 -14.93 -2.60 -18.69
N PRO A 318 -14.69 -1.45 -19.35
CA PRO A 318 -15.34 -1.14 -20.63
C PRO A 318 -15.10 -2.25 -21.67
N GLY A 319 -16.17 -2.82 -22.22
CA GLY A 319 -16.11 -3.86 -23.24
C GLY A 319 -16.21 -5.31 -22.73
N ASP A 320 -16.10 -5.54 -21.41
CA ASP A 320 -16.11 -6.90 -20.85
C ASP A 320 -17.40 -7.66 -21.17
N MET A 321 -18.54 -6.99 -21.07
CA MET A 321 -19.84 -7.63 -21.25
C MET A 321 -20.09 -8.04 -22.70
N GLU A 322 -19.51 -7.32 -23.66
CA GLU A 322 -19.59 -7.61 -25.08
C GLU A 322 -18.58 -8.71 -25.49
N ALA A 323 -17.37 -8.67 -24.93
CA ALA A 323 -16.28 -9.57 -25.31
C ALA A 323 -16.35 -10.93 -24.59
N HIS A 324 -16.66 -10.92 -23.29
CA HIS A 324 -16.61 -12.08 -22.41
C HIS A 324 -17.53 -11.89 -21.18
N PRO A 325 -18.86 -12.07 -21.32
CA PRO A 325 -19.85 -11.70 -20.29
C PRO A 325 -19.72 -12.43 -18.95
N GLU A 326 -19.02 -13.57 -18.91
CA GLU A 326 -18.78 -14.36 -17.69
C GLU A 326 -17.43 -14.06 -17.04
N THR A 327 -16.62 -13.19 -17.63
CA THR A 327 -15.28 -12.81 -17.16
C THR A 327 -15.20 -11.29 -17.02
N LEU A 328 -14.84 -10.79 -15.84
CA LEU A 328 -14.71 -9.35 -15.61
C LEU A 328 -13.26 -9.01 -15.27
N CYS A 329 -12.75 -7.91 -15.80
CA CYS A 329 -11.33 -7.50 -15.76
C CYS A 329 -11.11 -6.11 -15.17
N GLY A 330 -12.15 -5.51 -14.58
CA GLY A 330 -12.08 -4.15 -14.07
C GLY A 330 -11.49 -4.02 -12.67
N SER A 331 -11.82 -2.88 -12.07
CA SER A 331 -11.37 -2.48 -10.73
C SER A 331 -11.77 -3.48 -9.66
N LEU A 332 -10.93 -3.61 -8.62
CA LEU A 332 -11.18 -4.52 -7.52
C LEU A 332 -12.38 -4.04 -6.70
N ALA A 333 -13.16 -4.97 -6.16
CA ALA A 333 -14.31 -4.65 -5.34
C ALA A 333 -14.44 -5.63 -4.18
N GLN A 334 -15.08 -5.18 -3.11
CA GLN A 334 -15.23 -5.96 -1.88
C GLN A 334 -16.69 -5.97 -1.43
N TYR A 335 -17.13 -7.10 -0.87
CA TYR A 335 -18.45 -7.25 -0.27
C TYR A 335 -18.39 -7.05 1.25
N ILE A 336 -19.53 -6.69 1.85
CA ILE A 336 -19.64 -6.62 3.32
C ILE A 336 -19.26 -7.98 3.92
N PRO A 337 -18.38 -8.03 4.94
CA PRO A 337 -17.87 -9.27 5.55
C PRO A 337 -18.89 -9.94 6.51
N THR A 338 -20.16 -9.95 6.13
CA THR A 338 -21.24 -10.60 6.88
C THR A 338 -21.54 -11.98 6.31
N SER A 339 -21.92 -12.93 7.17
CA SER A 339 -22.42 -14.25 6.81
C SER A 339 -23.87 -14.22 6.28
N ASN A 340 -24.56 -13.08 6.32
CA ASN A 340 -25.93 -12.96 5.83
C ASN A 340 -26.05 -13.36 4.36
N ALA A 341 -27.21 -13.90 3.98
CA ALA A 341 -27.47 -14.35 2.60
C ALA A 341 -27.40 -13.20 1.57
N SER A 342 -27.78 -11.98 1.97
CA SER A 342 -27.72 -10.81 1.08
C SER A 342 -26.28 -10.38 0.79
N ALA A 343 -25.84 -10.61 -0.45
CA ALA A 343 -24.56 -10.14 -0.96
C ALA A 343 -24.64 -8.64 -1.26
N VAL A 344 -24.12 -7.80 -0.36
CA VAL A 344 -24.09 -6.35 -0.54
C VAL A 344 -22.65 -5.93 -0.86
N LEU A 345 -22.46 -5.34 -2.04
CA LEU A 345 -21.19 -4.73 -2.42
C LEU A 345 -20.90 -3.55 -1.49
N LEU A 346 -19.71 -3.56 -0.87
CA LEU A 346 -19.30 -2.55 0.11
C LEU A 346 -18.64 -1.37 -0.59
N PHE A 347 -17.59 -1.63 -1.38
CA PHE A 347 -16.86 -0.61 -2.12
C PHE A 347 -16.19 -1.17 -3.38
N VAL A 348 -15.82 -0.26 -4.28
CA VAL A 348 -14.96 -0.51 -5.43
C VAL A 348 -13.67 0.30 -5.24
N ASN A 349 -12.51 -0.35 -5.30
CA ASN A 349 -11.21 0.33 -5.34
C ASN A 349 -11.00 0.87 -6.76
N GLY A 350 -11.44 2.09 -6.98
CA GLY A 350 -11.91 2.55 -8.27
C GLY A 350 -10.95 3.49 -8.99
N ARG A 351 -9.61 3.34 -8.90
CA ARG A 351 -8.68 4.21 -9.64
C ARG A 351 -9.09 4.41 -11.10
N GLY A 352 -9.39 3.31 -11.80
CA GLY A 352 -9.87 3.34 -13.20
C GLY A 352 -11.29 3.89 -13.42
N VAL A 353 -11.99 4.25 -12.35
CA VAL A 353 -13.37 4.76 -12.34
C VAL A 353 -13.45 6.23 -11.88
N ILE A 354 -12.65 6.64 -10.89
CA ILE A 354 -12.77 7.94 -10.22
C ILE A 354 -11.61 8.91 -10.47
N ASP A 355 -10.45 8.43 -10.95
CA ASP A 355 -9.25 9.25 -11.02
C ASP A 355 -9.29 10.25 -12.20
N VAL A 356 -9.81 11.44 -11.92
CA VAL A 356 -9.87 12.57 -12.86
C VAL A 356 -8.49 13.08 -13.29
N THR A 357 -7.42 12.70 -12.59
CA THR A 357 -6.04 13.14 -12.82
C THR A 357 -5.22 12.12 -13.63
N ASP A 358 -5.76 10.92 -13.85
CA ASP A 358 -5.11 9.79 -14.50
C ASP A 358 -5.93 9.28 -15.69
N VAL A 359 -6.46 10.20 -16.49
CA VAL A 359 -7.22 9.90 -17.70
C VAL A 359 -6.27 9.68 -18.88
N LEU A 360 -6.53 8.63 -19.67
CA LEU A 360 -5.76 8.29 -20.86
C LEU A 360 -6.44 8.81 -22.13
N ASP A 361 -5.64 9.23 -23.12
CA ASP A 361 -6.10 9.58 -24.46
C ASP A 361 -6.48 8.34 -25.29
N SER A 362 -6.89 8.53 -26.54
CA SER A 362 -7.28 7.42 -27.43
C SER A 362 -6.15 6.47 -27.82
N ARG A 363 -4.89 6.85 -27.58
CA ARG A 363 -3.69 6.03 -27.81
C ARG A 363 -3.23 5.33 -26.54
N GLY A 364 -3.86 5.61 -25.40
CA GLY A 364 -3.48 5.08 -24.09
C GLY A 364 -2.43 5.93 -23.36
N ASP A 365 -2.11 7.13 -23.85
CA ASP A 365 -1.14 8.02 -23.21
C ASP A 365 -1.82 8.84 -22.11
N LYS A 366 -1.14 9.04 -20.98
CA LYS A 366 -1.65 9.88 -19.88
C LYS A 366 -1.81 11.33 -20.36
N MET A 367 -3.01 11.87 -20.20
CA MET A 367 -3.30 13.26 -20.51
C MET A 367 -2.63 14.21 -19.47
N PRO A 368 -1.99 15.31 -19.90
CA PRO A 368 -1.35 16.25 -18.99
C PRO A 368 -2.37 16.97 -18.11
N ASN A 369 -2.02 17.20 -16.84
CA ASN A 369 -2.81 17.99 -15.91
C ASN A 369 -2.19 19.38 -15.84
N ASP A 370 -2.89 20.40 -16.33
CA ASP A 370 -2.41 21.76 -16.41
C ASP A 370 -3.56 22.78 -16.35
N ALA A 371 -3.22 24.07 -16.37
CA ALA A 371 -4.18 25.18 -16.32
C ALA A 371 -5.20 25.19 -17.48
N THR A 372 -4.95 24.48 -18.57
CA THR A 372 -5.85 24.38 -19.74
C THR A 372 -6.74 23.14 -19.71
N THR A 373 -6.58 22.29 -18.71
CA THR A 373 -7.30 21.02 -18.60
C THR A 373 -8.80 21.24 -18.46
N ASN A 374 -9.57 20.64 -19.38
CA ASN A 374 -11.03 20.61 -19.27
C ASN A 374 -11.48 19.50 -18.32
N TRP A 375 -11.50 19.82 -17.02
CA TRP A 375 -11.90 18.89 -15.95
C TRP A 375 -13.33 18.37 -16.12
N THR A 376 -14.24 19.19 -16.66
CA THR A 376 -15.62 18.78 -16.93
C THR A 376 -15.68 17.66 -17.97
N ALA A 377 -14.93 17.78 -19.07
CA ALA A 377 -14.85 16.75 -20.10
C ALA A 377 -14.26 15.43 -19.54
N ARG A 378 -13.20 15.53 -18.71
CA ARG A 378 -12.63 14.35 -18.05
C ARG A 378 -13.64 13.63 -17.15
N GLY A 379 -14.40 14.40 -16.35
CA GLY A 379 -15.47 13.84 -15.53
C GLY A 379 -16.55 13.15 -16.35
N ALA A 380 -16.93 13.72 -17.50
CA ALA A 380 -17.89 13.09 -18.41
C ALA A 380 -17.37 11.73 -18.93
N THR A 381 -16.11 11.67 -19.38
CA THR A 381 -15.48 10.41 -19.84
C THR A 381 -15.46 9.34 -18.73
N LEU A 382 -15.16 9.71 -17.48
CA LEU A 382 -15.19 8.75 -16.38
C LEU A 382 -16.62 8.31 -16.05
N THR A 383 -17.60 9.21 -16.14
CA THR A 383 -19.01 8.91 -15.87
C THR A 383 -19.56 7.88 -16.87
N GLU A 384 -19.17 7.97 -18.13
CA GLU A 384 -19.52 6.98 -19.17
C GLU A 384 -18.94 5.59 -18.89
N ARG A 385 -17.80 5.52 -18.19
CA ARG A 385 -17.08 4.29 -17.85
C ARG A 385 -17.49 3.68 -16.51
N ILE A 386 -18.48 4.26 -15.81
CA ILE A 386 -18.96 3.70 -14.54
C ILE A 386 -19.47 2.26 -14.78
N PRO A 387 -18.92 1.27 -14.06
CA PRO A 387 -19.25 -0.12 -14.30
C PRO A 387 -20.70 -0.43 -13.92
N ARG A 388 -21.31 -1.33 -14.68
CA ARG A 388 -22.70 -1.78 -14.49
C ARG A 388 -22.81 -3.19 -13.93
N TYR A 389 -21.73 -3.95 -13.94
CA TYR A 389 -21.68 -5.34 -13.49
C TYR A 389 -20.49 -5.57 -12.57
N ALA A 390 -20.67 -6.50 -11.64
CA ALA A 390 -19.63 -7.00 -10.75
C ALA A 390 -19.73 -8.51 -10.62
N VAL A 391 -18.60 -9.15 -10.31
CA VAL A 391 -18.56 -10.55 -9.93
C VAL A 391 -19.40 -10.74 -8.65
N PRO A 392 -20.31 -11.72 -8.60
CA PRO A 392 -21.11 -11.97 -7.39
C PRO A 392 -20.22 -12.41 -6.22
N ARG A 393 -20.66 -12.16 -5.00
CA ARG A 393 -19.95 -12.58 -3.78
C ARG A 393 -19.69 -14.09 -3.77
N TYR A 394 -18.45 -14.50 -3.49
CA TYR A 394 -18.04 -15.90 -3.41
C TYR A 394 -16.93 -16.10 -2.37
N THR A 395 -16.66 -17.35 -2.01
CA THR A 395 -15.61 -17.77 -1.08
C THR A 395 -14.27 -18.00 -1.81
N ARG A 396 -13.15 -17.84 -1.09
CA ARG A 396 -11.78 -17.89 -1.68
C ARG A 396 -11.29 -19.30 -2.05
N ASP A 397 -12.06 -20.33 -1.72
CA ASP A 397 -11.80 -21.73 -2.07
C ASP A 397 -12.12 -22.06 -3.55
N ARG A 398 -12.87 -21.20 -4.26
CA ARG A 398 -13.10 -21.36 -5.70
C ARG A 398 -11.76 -21.35 -6.45
N ASN A 399 -11.52 -22.38 -7.27
CA ASN A 399 -10.45 -22.37 -8.25
C ASN A 399 -10.81 -21.39 -9.36
N THR A 400 -10.32 -20.16 -9.27
CA THR A 400 -10.46 -19.19 -10.37
C THR A 400 -9.36 -19.46 -11.40
N SER A 401 -9.83 -20.15 -12.45
CA SER A 401 -9.45 -20.36 -13.85
C SER A 401 -8.13 -19.80 -14.45
N ASN A 402 -7.77 -20.43 -15.57
CA ASN A 402 -6.57 -20.24 -16.39
C ASN A 402 -6.42 -18.82 -16.97
N LEU A 403 -5.46 -18.04 -16.45
CA LEU A 403 -5.10 -16.70 -16.95
C LEU A 403 -4.35 -16.70 -18.29
N ALA A 404 -4.17 -17.83 -18.98
CA ALA A 404 -3.39 -17.88 -20.22
C ALA A 404 -3.88 -16.93 -21.34
N LEU A 405 -5.16 -16.54 -21.31
CA LEU A 405 -5.79 -15.67 -22.31
C LEU A 405 -6.24 -14.31 -21.74
N PHE A 406 -6.00 -14.05 -20.46
CA PHE A 406 -6.55 -12.88 -19.76
C PHE A 406 -5.49 -12.19 -18.90
N ASP A 407 -5.63 -10.89 -18.72
CA ASP A 407 -4.77 -10.14 -17.79
C ASP A 407 -5.01 -10.60 -16.34
N GLN A 408 -4.01 -10.41 -15.48
CA GLN A 408 -4.06 -10.77 -14.05
C GLN A 408 -5.15 -10.03 -13.25
N THR A 409 -5.72 -8.96 -13.80
CA THR A 409 -6.87 -8.24 -13.22
C THR A 409 -8.19 -8.99 -13.39
N CYS A 410 -8.26 -9.98 -14.29
CA CYS A 410 -9.47 -10.70 -14.63
C CYS A 410 -9.86 -11.79 -13.63
N LEU A 411 -11.17 -11.88 -13.37
CA LEU A 411 -11.79 -13.05 -12.73
C LEU A 411 -12.55 -13.83 -13.80
N VAL A 412 -11.91 -14.89 -14.28
CA VAL A 412 -12.34 -15.70 -15.42
C VAL A 412 -13.44 -16.69 -15.01
N ASP A 413 -14.50 -16.77 -15.83
CA ASP A 413 -15.70 -17.59 -15.61
C ASP A 413 -16.35 -17.35 -14.23
N ALA A 414 -16.20 -16.14 -13.70
CA ALA A 414 -16.63 -15.79 -12.36
C ALA A 414 -18.11 -15.38 -12.29
N HIS A 415 -18.79 -15.28 -13.43
CA HIS A 415 -20.12 -14.72 -13.63
C HIS A 415 -20.19 -13.22 -13.38
N ALA A 416 -21.21 -12.58 -13.96
CA ALA A 416 -21.48 -11.16 -13.80
C ALA A 416 -22.89 -10.93 -13.23
N THR A 417 -23.00 -10.01 -12.28
CA THR A 417 -24.28 -9.57 -11.72
C THR A 417 -24.39 -8.05 -11.79
N ALA A 418 -25.59 -7.55 -12.07
CA ALA A 418 -25.82 -6.12 -12.17
C ALA A 418 -25.53 -5.42 -10.83
N ILE A 419 -24.78 -4.32 -10.89
CA ILE A 419 -24.55 -3.46 -9.73
C ILE A 419 -25.81 -2.62 -9.49
N SER A 420 -26.12 -2.36 -8.22
CA SER A 420 -27.22 -1.48 -7.83
C SER A 420 -27.15 -0.11 -8.56
N PRO A 421 -28.26 0.42 -9.09
CA PRO A 421 -28.32 1.78 -9.64
C PRO A 421 -27.80 2.86 -8.68
N ALA A 422 -27.95 2.65 -7.37
CA ALA A 422 -27.43 3.56 -6.36
C ALA A 422 -25.90 3.70 -6.38
N PHE A 423 -25.16 2.69 -6.86
CA PHE A 423 -23.72 2.81 -7.08
C PHE A 423 -23.41 3.81 -8.20
N ILE A 424 -24.12 3.72 -9.33
CA ILE A 424 -23.90 4.62 -10.45
C ILE A 424 -24.13 6.06 -10.01
N ASP A 425 -25.23 6.32 -9.32
CA ASP A 425 -25.53 7.65 -8.81
C ASP A 425 -24.45 8.17 -7.84
N ARG A 426 -23.89 7.29 -7.00
CA ARG A 426 -22.80 7.65 -6.08
C ARG A 426 -21.51 7.94 -6.83
N ALA A 427 -21.08 7.04 -7.71
CA ALA A 427 -19.88 7.21 -8.52
C ALA A 427 -19.95 8.49 -9.36
N THR A 428 -21.08 8.77 -10.01
CA THR A 428 -21.30 10.02 -10.77
C THR A 428 -21.16 11.25 -9.88
N ARG A 429 -21.85 11.29 -8.72
CA ARG A 429 -21.71 12.41 -7.77
C ARG A 429 -20.26 12.58 -7.31
N ARG A 430 -19.59 11.46 -7.04
CA ARG A 430 -18.22 11.43 -6.57
C ARG A 430 -17.24 11.96 -7.61
N ILE A 431 -17.41 11.60 -8.89
CA ILE A 431 -16.64 12.14 -10.02
C ILE A 431 -16.84 13.66 -10.12
N HIS A 432 -18.08 14.14 -10.02
CA HIS A 432 -18.35 15.58 -10.06
C HIS A 432 -17.67 16.34 -8.91
N MET A 433 -17.68 15.79 -7.69
CA MET A 433 -16.95 16.39 -6.57
C MET A 433 -15.44 16.43 -6.84
N ALA A 434 -14.86 15.34 -7.36
CA ALA A 434 -13.44 15.30 -7.71
C ALA A 434 -13.08 16.34 -8.78
N VAL A 435 -13.90 16.51 -9.83
CA VAL A 435 -13.75 17.56 -10.84
C VAL A 435 -13.78 18.97 -10.23
N GLN A 436 -14.69 19.21 -9.30
CA GLN A 436 -14.78 20.51 -8.61
C GLN A 436 -13.54 20.81 -7.76
N VAL A 437 -12.96 19.80 -7.13
CA VAL A 437 -11.72 19.97 -6.37
C VAL A 437 -10.54 20.19 -7.33
N ALA A 438 -10.40 19.36 -8.37
CA ALA A 438 -9.34 19.45 -9.35
C ALA A 438 -9.30 20.83 -10.05
N SER A 439 -10.45 21.39 -10.39
CA SER A 439 -10.53 22.73 -11.02
C SER A 439 -10.10 23.89 -10.11
N ARG A 440 -9.99 23.66 -8.80
CA ARG A 440 -9.51 24.64 -7.81
C ARG A 440 -8.03 24.43 -7.45
N MET A 441 -7.42 23.33 -7.88
CA MET A 441 -6.01 23.07 -7.64
C MET A 441 -5.12 23.89 -8.59
N GLN A 442 -3.83 24.00 -8.22
CA GLN A 442 -2.79 24.47 -9.13
C GLN A 442 -2.10 23.25 -9.74
N TRP A 443 -1.94 23.27 -11.05
CA TRP A 443 -1.38 22.19 -11.85
C TRP A 443 -0.16 22.68 -12.61
#